data_AF-A0AAV4T533-F1
#
_entry.id   AF-A0AAV4T533-F1
#
_cell.length_a   1.000
_cell.length_b   1.000
_cell.length_c   1.000
_cell.angle_alpha   90.00
_cell.angle_beta   90.00
_cell.angle_gamma   90.00
#
_symmetry.space_group_name_H-M   'P 1'
#
loop_
_entity.id
_entity.type
_entity.pdbx_description
1 polymer ?
#
loop_
_entity_poly.entity_id
_entity_poly.type
_entity_poly.pdbx_seq_one_letter_code
_entity_poly.pdbx_strand_id
1 'polypeptide(L)'
;MMDGANGTYHFKILVPSVAAGAIIGKGGETIAQLQKEAGARVKMSKATDFYPGTTERVCLITGSIEGIIRIHEFIMEKVKEKPDPNAKIAIDFDNKQPAEREKQVSNKIKPENDAYCLT
;
A
#
# COMPACT_ATOMS: atom_id res chain seq x y z
N MET A 1 -28.81 20.31 -0.18
CA MET A 1 -28.53 19.33 0.88
C MET A 1 -28.28 18.00 0.18
N MET A 2 -27.04 17.52 0.16
CA MET A 2 -26.74 16.20 -0.42
C MET A 2 -27.08 15.15 0.62
N ASP A 3 -28.31 14.64 0.57
CA ASP A 3 -28.70 13.43 1.27
C ASP A 3 -28.48 12.26 0.29
N GLY A 4 -27.20 11.92 0.11
CA GLY A 4 -26.76 10.89 -0.81
C GLY A 4 -26.24 9.71 -0.02
N ALA A 5 -27.15 8.82 0.40
CA ALA A 5 -26.88 7.51 1.02
C ALA A 5 -25.72 7.50 2.04
N ASN A 6 -26.04 7.46 3.34
CA ASN A 6 -25.08 7.20 4.43
C ASN A 6 -24.52 5.76 4.34
N GLY A 7 -23.83 5.45 3.25
CA GLY A 7 -23.05 4.24 3.08
C GLY A 7 -21.82 4.31 3.97
N THR A 8 -21.55 3.20 4.65
CA THR A 8 -20.23 3.00 5.24
C THR A 8 -19.30 2.52 4.14
N TYR A 9 -18.26 3.29 3.87
CA TYR A 9 -17.24 2.96 2.88
C TYR A 9 -15.97 2.49 3.59
N HIS A 10 -15.17 1.70 2.88
CA HIS A 10 -13.86 1.25 3.34
C HIS A 10 -12.81 1.77 2.38
N PHE A 11 -11.81 2.46 2.90
CA PHE A 11 -10.71 3.01 2.12
C PHE A 11 -9.37 2.52 2.69
N LYS A 12 -8.52 1.95 1.83
CA LYS A 12 -7.19 1.47 2.21
C LYS A 12 -6.13 2.33 1.53
N ILE A 13 -5.15 2.77 2.31
CA ILE A 13 -4.00 3.53 1.83
C ILE A 13 -2.72 2.95 2.44
N LEU A 14 -1.66 2.95 1.65
CA LEU A 14 -0.33 2.62 2.12
C LEU A 14 0.34 3.86 2.70
N VAL A 15 0.96 3.70 3.87
CA VAL A 15 1.55 4.80 4.63
C VAL A 15 2.99 4.44 4.97
N PRO A 16 3.98 5.27 4.61
CA PRO A 16 5.36 5.06 5.01
C PRO A 16 5.50 4.89 6.52
N SER A 17 6.32 3.94 6.96
CA SER A 17 6.48 3.64 8.39
C SER A 17 6.93 4.88 9.20
N VAL A 18 7.74 5.75 8.58
CA VAL A 18 8.24 7.01 9.16
C VAL A 18 7.12 8.02 9.44
N ALA A 19 6.07 8.05 8.62
CA ALA A 19 4.93 8.95 8.77
C ALA A 19 3.88 8.37 9.72
N ALA A 20 3.74 7.04 9.76
CA ALA A 20 2.74 6.36 10.56
C ALA A 20 2.83 6.68 12.07
N GLY A 21 4.05 6.88 12.60
CA GLY A 21 4.23 7.29 14.01
C GLY A 21 3.64 8.67 14.29
N ALA A 22 3.80 9.63 13.37
CA ALA A 22 3.25 10.98 13.50
C ALA A 22 1.72 11.01 13.36
N ILE A 23 1.16 10.12 12.54
CA ILE A 23 -0.29 9.97 12.38
C ILE A 23 -0.94 9.37 13.64
N ILE A 24 -0.29 8.36 14.25
CA ILE A 24 -0.80 7.71 15.47
C ILE A 24 -0.71 8.66 16.66
N GLY A 25 0.40 9.40 16.79
CA GLY A 25 0.65 10.27 17.92
C GLY A 25 1.09 9.52 19.18
N LYS A 26 1.48 10.26 20.22
CA LYS A 26 1.95 9.69 21.50
C LYS A 26 0.78 8.94 22.16
N GLY A 27 0.96 7.66 22.44
CA GLY A 27 -0.08 6.82 23.06
C GLY A 27 -1.34 6.62 22.21
N GLY A 28 -1.33 6.98 20.91
CA GLY A 28 -2.51 6.89 20.05
C GLY A 28 -3.52 8.05 20.22
N GLU A 29 -3.15 9.12 20.93
CA GLU A 29 -4.03 10.25 21.19
C GLU A 29 -4.49 10.96 19.89
N THR A 30 -3.55 11.24 18.99
CA THR A 30 -3.82 11.95 17.73
C THR A 30 -4.81 11.18 16.84
N ILE A 31 -4.58 9.88 16.63
CA ILE A 31 -5.49 9.05 15.83
C ILE A 31 -6.85 8.84 16.51
N ALA A 32 -6.91 8.81 17.85
CA ALA A 32 -8.16 8.72 18.58
C ALA A 32 -9.01 10.00 18.41
N GLN A 33 -8.37 11.17 18.55
CA GLN A 33 -9.01 12.46 18.33
C GLN A 33 -9.50 12.62 16.89
N LEU A 34 -8.67 12.28 15.91
CA LEU A 34 -9.01 12.35 14.49
C LEU A 34 -10.24 11.49 14.15
N GLN A 35 -10.32 10.27 14.69
CA GLN A 35 -11.49 9.40 14.51
C GLN A 35 -12.77 10.01 15.08
N LYS A 36 -12.68 10.65 16.26
CA LYS A 36 -13.80 11.32 16.92
C LYS A 36 -14.31 12.52 16.13
N GLU A 37 -13.41 13.34 15.59
CA GLU A 37 -13.74 14.53 14.81
C GLU A 37 -14.28 14.20 13.41
N ALA A 38 -13.73 13.17 12.77
CA ALA A 38 -14.14 12.74 11.44
C ALA A 38 -15.38 11.83 11.44
N GLY A 39 -15.78 11.30 12.60
CA GLY A 39 -16.89 10.32 12.69
C GLY A 39 -16.58 9.02 11.94
N ALA A 40 -15.30 8.67 11.82
CA ALA A 40 -14.82 7.52 11.06
C ALA A 40 -13.78 6.74 11.86
N ARG A 41 -13.63 5.46 11.54
CA ARG A 41 -12.72 4.53 12.20
C ARG A 41 -11.45 4.34 11.39
N VAL A 42 -10.30 4.37 12.05
CA VAL A 42 -8.99 4.17 11.45
C VAL A 42 -8.29 2.99 12.12
N LYS A 43 -7.70 2.11 11.31
CA LYS A 43 -6.84 1.02 11.78
C LYS A 43 -5.53 1.05 10.99
N MET A 44 -4.42 1.12 11.69
CA MET A 44 -3.08 0.99 11.12
C MET A 44 -2.56 -0.43 11.36
N SER A 45 -1.88 -1.04 10.39
CA SER A 45 -1.16 -2.32 10.57
C SER A 45 -0.10 -2.18 11.66
N LYS A 46 0.41 -3.28 12.23
CA LYS A 46 1.49 -3.22 13.22
C LYS A 46 2.77 -2.65 12.59
N ALA A 47 3.70 -2.17 13.40
CA ALA A 47 4.98 -1.62 12.91
C ALA A 47 5.86 -2.66 12.19
N THR A 48 5.59 -3.96 12.40
CA THR A 48 6.26 -5.09 11.74
C THR A 48 5.50 -5.61 10.51
N ASP A 49 4.28 -5.13 10.28
CA ASP A 49 3.38 -5.67 9.25
C ASP A 49 3.33 -4.70 8.07
N PHE A 50 4.15 -4.99 7.07
CA PHE A 50 4.27 -4.22 5.84
C PHE A 50 3.47 -4.84 4.70
N TYR A 51 3.07 -4.02 3.74
CA TYR A 51 2.49 -4.52 2.50
C TYR A 51 3.56 -5.26 1.67
N PRO A 52 3.27 -6.45 1.08
CA PRO A 52 4.26 -7.25 0.38
C PRO A 52 5.04 -6.46 -0.68
N GLY A 53 6.37 -6.57 -0.66
CA GLY A 53 7.25 -5.85 -1.58
C GLY A 53 7.47 -4.37 -1.25
N THR A 54 6.98 -3.88 -0.10
CA THR A 54 7.13 -2.49 0.34
C THR A 54 7.62 -2.40 1.79
N THR A 55 7.99 -1.20 2.21
CA THR A 55 8.20 -0.81 3.61
C THR A 55 7.03 0.01 4.17
N GLU A 56 5.88 -0.06 3.51
CA GLU A 56 4.70 0.74 3.86
C GLU A 56 3.71 -0.07 4.70
N ARG A 57 3.08 0.62 5.63
CA ARG A 57 2.04 0.07 6.51
C ARG A 57 0.68 0.27 5.89
N VAL A 58 -0.26 -0.63 6.17
CA VAL A 58 -1.63 -0.54 5.66
C VAL A 58 -2.49 0.25 6.64
N CYS A 59 -3.09 1.35 6.17
CA CYS A 59 -4.08 2.13 6.89
C CYS A 59 -5.47 1.86 6.30
N LEU A 60 -6.38 1.34 7.11
CA LEU A 60 -7.79 1.13 6.77
C LEU A 60 -8.66 2.20 7.45
N ILE A 61 -9.38 2.97 6.65
CA ILE A 61 -10.37 3.95 7.08
C ILE A 61 -11.76 3.40 6.79
N THR A 62 -12.70 3.57 7.71
CA THR A 62 -14.09 3.11 7.57
C THR A 62 -15.05 4.15 8.11
N GLY A 63 -15.99 4.63 7.30
CA GLY A 63 -16.95 5.65 7.69
C GLY A 63 -17.69 6.24 6.49
N SER A 64 -18.26 7.44 6.65
CA SER A 64 -18.83 8.19 5.53
C SER A 64 -17.72 8.71 4.60
N ILE A 65 -18.10 9.12 3.38
CA ILE A 65 -17.16 9.72 2.42
C ILE A 65 -16.49 10.97 3.02
N GLU A 66 -17.25 11.83 3.70
CA GLU A 66 -16.74 13.05 4.33
C GLU A 66 -15.73 12.72 5.42
N GLY A 67 -16.02 11.71 6.25
CA GLY A 67 -15.10 11.25 7.29
C GLY A 67 -13.81 10.67 6.71
N ILE A 68 -13.92 9.88 5.62
CA ILE A 68 -12.77 9.32 4.92
C ILE A 68 -11.90 10.43 4.32
N ILE A 69 -12.50 11.41 3.64
CA ILE A 69 -11.78 12.52 3.01
C ILE A 69 -10.99 13.32 4.05
N ARG A 70 -11.62 13.68 5.18
CA ARG A 70 -10.93 14.41 6.27
C ARG A 70 -9.71 13.66 6.81
N ILE A 71 -9.87 12.36 7.06
CA ILE A 71 -8.76 11.54 7.56
C ILE A 71 -7.66 11.42 6.51
N HIS A 72 -8.04 11.23 5.24
CA HIS A 72 -7.10 11.16 4.13
C HIS A 72 -6.28 12.44 3.99
N GLU A 73 -6.90 13.62 4.04
CA GLU A 73 -6.21 14.92 4.00
C GLU A 73 -5.18 15.04 5.12
N PHE A 74 -5.56 14.69 6.35
CA PHE A 74 -4.65 14.68 7.50
C PHE A 74 -3.47 13.73 7.30
N ILE A 75 -3.70 12.50 6.82
CA ILE A 75 -2.64 11.53 6.54
C ILE A 75 -1.66 12.10 5.52
N MET A 76 -2.16 12.68 4.42
CA MET A 76 -1.33 13.23 3.36
C MET A 76 -0.48 14.40 3.83
N GLU A 77 -0.99 15.24 4.73
CA GLU A 77 -0.22 16.30 5.38
C GLU A 77 0.96 15.70 6.18
N LYS A 78 0.71 14.67 6.99
CA LYS A 78 1.76 14.01 7.80
C LYS A 78 2.79 13.24 6.97
N VAL A 79 2.40 12.70 5.83
CA VAL A 79 3.32 12.08 4.87
C VAL A 79 4.23 13.15 4.24
N LYS A 80 3.69 14.32 3.86
CA LYS A 80 4.48 15.42 3.30
C LYS A 80 5.48 16.02 4.28
N GLU A 81 5.15 16.08 5.58
CA GLU A 81 6.06 16.57 6.62
C GLU A 81 7.27 15.66 6.85
N LYS A 82 7.15 14.35 6.56
CA LYS A 82 8.18 13.34 6.77
C LYS A 82 8.36 12.47 5.54
N PRO A 83 8.92 13.01 4.44
CA PRO A 83 9.23 12.21 3.27
C PRO A 83 10.24 11.13 3.66
N ASP A 84 10.00 9.89 3.23
CA ASP A 84 10.95 8.80 3.45
C ASP A 84 12.21 9.06 2.59
N PRO A 85 13.39 9.29 3.21
CA PRO A 85 14.62 9.53 2.47
C PRO A 85 15.09 8.31 1.67
N ASN A 86 14.55 7.12 1.97
CA ASN A 86 14.84 5.86 1.31
C ASN A 86 13.67 5.34 0.47
N ALA A 87 12.71 6.20 0.11
CA ALA A 87 11.73 5.87 -0.92
C ALA A 87 12.45 5.63 -2.25
N LYS A 88 12.94 4.40 -2.44
CA LYS A 88 13.19 3.88 -3.78
C LYS A 88 11.86 4.01 -4.47
N ILE A 89 11.78 4.87 -5.49
CA ILE A 89 10.58 5.04 -6.27
C ILE A 89 10.34 3.70 -6.97
N ALA A 90 9.61 2.80 -6.32
CA ALA A 90 9.08 1.59 -6.92
C ALA A 90 7.83 1.98 -7.70
N ILE A 91 8.02 2.75 -8.77
CA ILE A 91 7.05 2.83 -9.87
C ILE A 91 7.43 1.80 -10.93
N ASP A 92 7.40 0.52 -10.57
CA ASP A 92 7.38 -0.56 -11.58
C ASP A 92 5.95 -1.09 -11.70
N PHE A 93 5.01 -0.20 -12.03
CA PHE A 93 3.71 -0.57 -12.59
C PHE A 93 3.62 0.08 -13.98
N ASP A 94 3.93 -0.75 -14.98
CA ASP A 94 3.92 -0.49 -16.44
C ASP A 94 5.11 0.29 -17.03
N ASN A 95 6.14 -0.43 -17.52
CA ASN A 95 6.52 -0.47 -18.95
C ASN A 95 7.78 -1.34 -19.18
N LYS A 96 7.63 -2.64 -19.49
CA LYS A 96 8.62 -3.37 -20.29
C LYS A 96 7.92 -4.24 -21.33
N GLN A 97 8.09 -3.80 -22.58
CA GLN A 97 7.54 -4.33 -23.82
C GLN A 97 7.57 -5.87 -23.91
N PRO A 98 6.51 -6.51 -24.44
CA PRO A 98 6.54 -7.92 -24.83
C PRO A 98 7.31 -8.07 -26.16
N ALA A 99 8.65 -7.97 -26.13
CA ALA A 99 9.47 -8.10 -27.33
C ALA A 99 10.87 -8.65 -27.04
N GLU A 100 10.99 -9.77 -26.34
CA GLU A 100 12.27 -10.53 -26.34
C GLU A 100 12.12 -12.03 -26.03
N ARG A 101 11.00 -12.65 -26.41
CA ARG A 101 10.83 -14.12 -26.32
C ARG A 101 11.38 -14.90 -27.53
N GLU A 102 12.00 -14.25 -28.52
CA GLU A 102 12.33 -14.90 -29.80
C GLU A 102 13.82 -15.11 -30.11
N LYS A 103 14.76 -14.83 -29.18
CA LYS A 103 16.20 -15.05 -29.47
C LYS A 103 16.94 -16.05 -28.59
N GLN A 104 16.23 -16.78 -27.73
CA GLN A 104 16.84 -17.82 -26.89
C GLN A 104 16.30 -19.24 -27.15
N VAL A 105 15.63 -19.48 -28.28
CA VAL A 105 15.18 -20.82 -28.72
C VAL A 105 16.02 -21.39 -29.88
N SER A 106 16.97 -20.63 -30.44
CA SER A 106 17.75 -21.12 -31.61
C SER A 106 19.17 -21.64 -31.32
N ASN A 107 19.72 -21.52 -30.11
CA ASN A 107 21.14 -21.87 -29.86
C ASN A 107 21.37 -22.93 -28.79
N LYS A 108 20.51 -23.93 -28.71
CA LYS A 108 20.87 -25.20 -28.03
C LYS A 108 20.13 -26.41 -28.59
N ILE A 109 20.22 -26.59 -29.90
CA ILE A 109 20.15 -27.94 -30.47
C ILE A 109 21.60 -28.45 -30.51
N LYS A 110 21.96 -29.29 -29.53
CA LYS A 110 22.74 -30.49 -29.85
C LYS A 110 22.13 -31.69 -29.15
N PRO A 111 22.05 -32.82 -29.86
CA PRO A 111 21.32 -34.02 -29.47
C PRO A 111 22.23 -34.93 -28.63
N GLU A 112 21.68 -35.71 -27.69
CA GLU A 112 22.08 -37.10 -27.43
C GLU A 112 21.48 -37.64 -26.12
N ASN A 113 20.61 -38.65 -26.31
CA ASN A 113 20.49 -39.90 -25.55
C ASN A 113 19.94 -39.92 -24.11
N ASP A 114 18.68 -40.37 -24.04
CA ASP A 114 18.21 -41.55 -23.30
C ASP A 114 18.79 -41.84 -21.90
N ALA A 115 17.95 -41.67 -20.86
CA ALA A 115 17.75 -42.69 -19.82
C ALA A 115 16.64 -42.27 -18.82
N TYR A 116 15.48 -42.89 -19.01
CA TYR A 116 14.68 -43.61 -18.00
C TYR A 116 14.58 -43.14 -16.53
N CYS A 117 13.32 -43.24 -16.09
CA CYS A 117 12.82 -43.80 -14.84
C CYS A 117 12.45 -42.87 -13.68
N LEU A 118 11.13 -42.71 -13.58
CA LEU A 118 10.35 -42.79 -12.34
C LEU A 118 10.91 -43.86 -11.37
N THR A 119 11.01 -43.47 -10.10
CA THR A 119 10.70 -44.30 -8.93
C THR A 119 10.01 -43.43 -7.91
#